data_AF-B7ICT7-F1
#
_entry.id   AF-B7ICT7-F1
#
_cell.length_a   1.000
_cell.length_b   1.000
_cell.length_c   1.000
_cell.angle_alpha   90.00
_cell.angle_beta   90.00
_cell.angle_gamma   90.00
#
_symmetry.space_group_name_H-M   'P 1'
#
loop_
_entity.id
_entity.type
_entity.pdbx_description
1 polymer ?
#
loop_
_entity_poly.entity_id
_entity_poly.type
_entity_poly.pdbx_seq_one_letter_code
_entity_poly.pdbx_strand_id
1 'polypeptide(L)'
;MKKGFTLIELLIVLAVISALLSVATPVALRSVAKAKATQVAMNLRNVNSALEQALLLYPDEFNPTALSGKNILFELYNKGFINVDLSTKGYQVVYDDKDKKYLIKYTNNDIDPILVKSAYPAVKQNDDGELYVEVSLQ
;
A
#
# COMPACT_ATOMS: atom_id res chain seq x y z
N MET A 1 59.08 4.50 9.60
CA MET A 1 58.22 4.96 10.71
C MET A 1 56.77 4.87 10.26
N LYS A 2 55.91 4.10 10.93
CA LYS A 2 54.47 4.07 10.63
C LYS A 2 53.79 5.17 11.46
N LYS A 3 53.19 6.16 10.82
CA LYS A 3 52.36 7.17 11.51
C LYS A 3 51.05 6.51 11.91
N GLY A 4 50.73 6.54 13.21
CA GLY A 4 49.44 6.11 13.74
C GLY A 4 48.43 7.28 13.73
N PHE A 5 47.15 6.95 13.67
CA PHE A 5 46.06 7.92 13.85
C PHE A 5 45.95 8.32 15.32
N THR A 6 45.68 9.59 15.60
CA THR A 6 45.41 10.07 16.95
C THR A 6 43.95 9.84 17.35
N LEU A 7 43.69 9.70 18.66
CA LEU A 7 42.33 9.55 19.17
C LEU A 7 41.46 10.77 18.85
N ILE A 8 42.03 11.98 18.88
CA ILE A 8 41.29 13.21 18.62
C ILE A 8 40.86 13.33 17.15
N GLU A 9 41.71 12.89 16.21
CA GLU A 9 41.34 12.84 14.79
C GLU A 9 40.15 11.89 14.57
N LEU A 10 40.13 10.73 15.22
CA LEU A 10 39.00 9.81 15.14
C LEU A 10 37.73 10.39 15.77
N LEU A 11 37.84 11.09 16.91
CA LEU A 11 36.70 11.70 17.59
C LEU A 11 36.04 12.80 16.76
N ILE A 12 36.83 13.67 16.13
CA ILE A 12 36.30 14.73 15.27
C ILE A 12 35.62 14.12 14.04
N VAL A 13 36.19 13.06 13.46
CA VAL A 13 35.58 12.36 12.32
C VAL A 13 34.23 11.76 12.69
N LEU A 14 34.13 11.06 13.82
CA LEU A 14 32.85 10.52 14.28
C LEU A 14 31.83 11.63 14.59
N ALA A 15 32.27 12.73 15.18
CA ALA A 15 31.43 13.89 15.45
C ALA A 15 30.84 14.47 14.15
N VAL A 16 31.67 14.70 13.12
CA VAL A 16 31.20 15.21 11.83
C VAL A 16 30.29 14.22 11.11
N ILE A 17 30.63 12.92 11.07
CA ILE A 17 29.77 11.90 10.46
C ILE A 17 28.40 11.84 11.17
N SER A 18 28.38 11.91 12.50
CA SER A 18 27.14 11.90 13.27
C SER A 18 26.27 13.13 12.98
N ALA A 19 26.88 14.31 12.84
CA ALA A 19 26.19 15.54 12.50
C ALA A 19 25.55 15.45 11.11
N LEU A 20 26.27 14.92 10.12
CA LEU A 20 25.76 14.72 8.77
C LEU A 20 24.59 13.71 8.74
N LEU A 21 24.73 12.58 9.43
CA LEU A 21 23.67 11.57 9.51
C LEU A 21 22.42 12.11 10.20
N SER A 22 22.58 12.95 11.21
CA SER A 22 21.45 13.59 11.91
C SER A 22 20.58 14.42 10.99
N VAL A 23 21.17 15.09 9.99
CA VAL A 23 20.42 15.91 9.02
C VAL A 23 19.84 15.05 7.88
N ALA A 24 20.56 14.02 7.44
CA ALA A 24 20.12 13.15 6.33
C ALA A 24 18.97 12.19 6.70
N THR A 25 18.98 11.67 7.93
CA THR A 25 18.01 10.64 8.39
C THR A 25 16.54 11.06 8.25
N PRO A 26 16.07 12.23 8.73
CA PRO A 26 14.65 12.59 8.62
C PRO A 26 14.19 12.73 7.16
N VAL A 27 15.07 13.16 6.25
CA VAL A 27 14.76 13.25 4.81
C VAL A 27 14.58 11.87 4.21
N ALA A 28 15.47 10.93 4.54
CA ALA A 28 15.38 9.54 4.10
C ALA A 28 14.09 8.87 4.59
N LEU A 29 13.72 9.05 5.86
CA LEU A 29 12.48 8.49 6.42
C LEU A 29 11.23 9.02 5.71
N ARG A 30 11.18 10.32 5.40
CA ARG A 30 10.07 10.91 4.63
C ARG A 30 10.00 10.35 3.21
N SER A 31 11.14 10.12 2.57
CA SER A 31 11.20 9.52 1.23
C SER A 31 10.64 8.09 1.22
N VAL A 32 11.01 7.27 2.20
CA VAL A 32 10.49 5.91 2.36
C VAL A 32 8.99 5.92 2.62
N ALA A 33 8.50 6.80 3.50
CA ALA A 33 7.07 6.94 3.77
C ALA A 33 6.28 7.34 2.51
N LYS A 34 6.80 8.27 1.71
CA LYS A 34 6.21 8.67 0.43
C LYS A 34 6.20 7.53 -0.58
N ALA A 35 7.30 6.79 -0.72
CA ALA A 35 7.39 5.65 -1.62
C ALA A 35 6.37 4.55 -1.24
N LYS A 36 6.21 4.29 0.07
CA LYS A 36 5.21 3.35 0.58
C LYS A 36 3.78 3.81 0.27
N ALA A 37 3.46 5.09 0.48
CA ALA A 37 2.15 5.63 0.12
C ALA A 37 1.85 5.50 -1.39
N THR A 38 2.84 5.76 -2.25
CA THR A 38 2.73 5.54 -3.70
C THR A 38 2.54 4.06 -4.04
N GLN A 39 3.26 3.15 -3.39
CA GLN A 39 3.08 1.71 -3.58
C GLN A 39 1.66 1.27 -3.21
N VAL A 40 1.12 1.79 -2.10
CA VAL A 40 -0.25 1.47 -1.67
C VAL A 40 -1.27 1.99 -2.67
N ALA A 41 -1.11 3.23 -3.14
CA ALA A 41 -1.95 3.80 -4.20
C ALA A 41 -1.92 2.95 -5.48
N MET A 42 -0.74 2.51 -5.91
CA MET A 42 -0.59 1.63 -7.08
C MET A 42 -1.25 0.27 -6.87
N ASN A 43 -1.07 -0.34 -5.70
CA ASN A 43 -1.71 -1.62 -5.38
C ASN A 43 -3.24 -1.49 -5.39
N LEU A 44 -3.79 -0.44 -4.78
CA LEU A 44 -5.24 -0.18 -4.79
C LEU A 44 -5.77 -0.03 -6.21
N ARG A 45 -5.08 0.75 -7.06
CA ARG A 45 -5.43 0.91 -8.46
C ARG A 45 -5.36 -0.41 -9.25
N ASN A 46 -4.30 -1.19 -9.02
CA ASN A 46 -4.12 -2.48 -9.69
C ASN A 46 -5.23 -3.46 -9.30
N VAL A 47 -5.59 -3.53 -8.01
CA VAL A 47 -6.71 -4.36 -7.54
C VAL A 47 -8.03 -3.87 -8.13
N ASN A 48 -8.24 -2.55 -8.23
CA ASN A 48 -9.43 -1.99 -8.85
C ASN A 48 -9.59 -2.46 -10.30
N SER A 49 -8.56 -2.27 -11.12
CA SER A 49 -8.59 -2.71 -12.52
C SER A 49 -8.67 -4.24 -12.65
N ALA A 50 -8.00 -4.99 -11.78
CA ALA A 50 -8.07 -6.45 -11.74
C ALA A 50 -9.49 -6.95 -11.42
N LEU A 51 -10.16 -6.32 -10.46
CA LEU A 51 -11.52 -6.67 -10.07
C LEU A 51 -12.52 -6.34 -11.17
N GLU A 52 -12.42 -5.16 -11.80
CA GLU A 52 -13.23 -4.79 -12.96
C GLU A 52 -13.07 -5.81 -14.10
N GLN A 53 -11.84 -6.21 -14.40
CA GLN A 53 -11.56 -7.21 -15.43
C GLN A 53 -12.12 -8.59 -15.07
N ALA A 54 -11.99 -9.02 -13.81
CA ALA A 54 -12.49 -10.30 -13.34
C ALA A 54 -14.02 -10.39 -13.41
N LEU A 55 -14.71 -9.31 -13.03
CA LEU A 55 -16.16 -9.19 -13.13
C LEU A 55 -16.65 -9.26 -14.58
N LEU A 56 -15.91 -8.65 -15.51
CA LEU A 56 -16.25 -8.68 -16.94
C LEU A 56 -16.02 -10.04 -17.59
N LEU A 57 -14.89 -10.71 -17.27
CA LEU A 57 -14.51 -11.96 -17.92
C LEU A 57 -15.16 -13.20 -17.29
N TYR A 58 -15.41 -13.17 -15.97
CA TYR A 58 -15.93 -14.31 -15.20
C TYR A 58 -17.09 -13.89 -14.28
N PRO A 59 -18.21 -13.39 -14.83
CA PRO A 59 -19.32 -12.85 -14.04
C PRO A 59 -19.95 -13.91 -13.11
N ASP A 60 -19.94 -15.18 -13.50
CA ASP A 60 -20.50 -16.27 -12.68
C ASP A 60 -19.62 -16.64 -11.48
N GLU A 61 -18.32 -16.39 -11.57
CA GLU A 61 -17.35 -16.71 -10.51
C GLU A 61 -17.09 -15.52 -9.57
N PHE A 62 -17.18 -14.30 -10.11
CA PHE A 62 -16.95 -13.05 -9.36
C PHE A 62 -18.24 -12.33 -8.98
N ASN A 63 -19.40 -12.98 -9.03
CA ASN A 63 -20.61 -12.41 -8.46
C ASN A 63 -20.60 -12.47 -6.91
N PRO A 64 -21.40 -11.61 -6.24
CA PRO A 64 -21.42 -11.55 -4.78
C PRO A 64 -21.73 -12.88 -4.10
N THR A 65 -22.61 -13.68 -4.69
CA THR A 65 -23.03 -14.98 -4.14
C THR A 65 -21.89 -16.00 -4.20
N ALA A 66 -21.17 -16.08 -5.32
CA ALA A 66 -20.05 -16.99 -5.53
C ALA A 66 -18.82 -16.63 -4.71
N LEU A 67 -18.65 -15.33 -4.43
CA LEU A 67 -17.58 -14.77 -3.61
C LEU A 67 -17.93 -14.74 -2.10
N SER A 68 -19.16 -15.06 -1.73
CA SER A 68 -19.60 -15.03 -0.33
C SER A 68 -18.75 -15.96 0.55
N GLY A 69 -18.21 -15.42 1.63
CA GLY A 69 -17.32 -16.15 2.55
C GLY A 69 -15.91 -16.44 2.01
N LYS A 70 -15.58 -15.99 0.80
CA LYS A 70 -14.25 -16.17 0.19
C LYS A 70 -13.39 -14.93 0.32
N ASN A 71 -12.08 -15.12 0.24
CA ASN A 71 -11.13 -14.03 0.10
C ASN A 71 -11.02 -13.62 -1.37
N ILE A 72 -11.72 -12.56 -1.74
CA ILE A 72 -11.79 -12.09 -3.14
C ILE A 72 -10.39 -11.76 -3.69
N LEU A 73 -9.49 -11.23 -2.87
CA LEU A 73 -8.10 -10.96 -3.28
C LEU A 73 -7.34 -12.24 -3.62
N PHE A 74 -7.52 -13.28 -2.81
CA PHE A 74 -6.90 -14.58 -3.07
C PHE A 74 -7.44 -15.22 -4.35
N GLU A 75 -8.74 -15.08 -4.63
CA GLU A 75 -9.33 -15.54 -5.88
C GLU A 75 -8.79 -14.78 -7.10
N LEU A 76 -8.63 -13.45 -7.00
CA LEU A 76 -7.97 -12.65 -8.04
C LEU A 76 -6.52 -13.10 -8.28
N TYR A 77 -5.80 -13.45 -7.21
CA TYR A 77 -4.44 -13.96 -7.32
C TYR A 77 -4.38 -15.33 -8.01
N ASN A 78 -5.23 -16.28 -7.59
CA ASN A 78 -5.27 -17.63 -8.15
C ASN A 78 -5.65 -17.64 -9.64
N LYS A 79 -6.50 -16.71 -10.05
CA LYS A 79 -6.89 -16.53 -11.46
C LYS A 79 -5.88 -15.73 -12.29
N GLY A 80 -4.82 -15.21 -11.66
CA GLY A 80 -3.74 -14.47 -12.34
C GLY A 80 -4.08 -13.03 -12.67
N PHE A 81 -5.13 -12.45 -12.09
CA PHE A 81 -5.46 -11.03 -12.26
C PHE A 81 -4.51 -10.11 -11.50
N ILE A 82 -3.93 -10.62 -10.42
CA ILE A 82 -2.88 -9.94 -9.65
C ILE A 82 -1.70 -10.90 -9.46
N ASN A 83 -0.48 -10.36 -9.52
CA ASN A 83 0.75 -11.17 -9.43
C ASN A 83 1.22 -11.42 -7.99
N VAL A 84 0.60 -10.75 -7.02
CA VAL A 84 0.99 -10.79 -5.61
C VAL A 84 -0.27 -10.99 -4.79
N ASP A 85 -0.24 -11.95 -3.88
CA ASP A 85 -1.29 -12.07 -2.88
C ASP A 85 -1.21 -10.89 -1.89
N LEU A 86 -2.09 -9.92 -2.10
CA LEU A 86 -2.19 -8.72 -1.27
C LEU A 86 -3.01 -8.95 0.01
N SER A 87 -3.69 -10.10 0.16
CA SER A 87 -4.49 -10.38 1.34
C SER A 87 -3.64 -10.48 2.60
N THR A 88 -2.40 -10.96 2.46
CA THR A 88 -1.39 -11.03 3.52
C THR A 88 -0.73 -9.68 3.82
N LYS A 89 -0.98 -8.65 3.00
CA LYS A 89 -0.32 -7.34 3.08
C LYS A 89 -1.24 -6.23 3.59
N GLY A 90 -2.34 -6.58 4.25
CA GLY A 90 -3.30 -5.62 4.81
C GLY A 90 -4.28 -5.06 3.79
N TYR A 91 -4.53 -5.78 2.69
CA TYR A 91 -5.58 -5.43 1.74
C TYR A 91 -6.75 -6.40 1.85
N GLN A 92 -7.96 -5.87 1.70
CA GLN A 92 -9.17 -6.68 1.71
C GLN A 92 -10.13 -6.16 0.65
N VAL A 93 -10.91 -7.06 0.06
CA VAL A 93 -12.04 -6.68 -0.79
C VAL A 93 -13.30 -7.25 -0.19
N VAL A 94 -14.26 -6.36 0.05
CA VAL A 94 -15.56 -6.68 0.65
C VAL A 94 -16.65 -6.21 -0.30
N TYR A 95 -17.67 -7.03 -0.49
CA TYR A 95 -18.86 -6.61 -1.21
C TYR A 95 -19.84 -5.92 -0.24
N ASP A 96 -20.31 -4.74 -0.61
CA ASP A 96 -21.39 -4.04 0.09
C ASP A 96 -22.72 -4.33 -0.61
N ASP A 97 -23.55 -5.16 0.02
CA ASP A 97 -24.87 -5.55 -0.50
C ASP A 97 -25.85 -4.36 -0.58
N LYS A 98 -25.66 -3.31 0.24
CA LYS A 98 -26.59 -2.17 0.28
C LYS A 98 -26.40 -1.29 -0.94
N ASP A 99 -25.15 -0.95 -1.24
CA ASP A 99 -24.79 -0.07 -2.35
C ASP A 99 -24.48 -0.84 -3.64
N LYS A 100 -24.45 -2.19 -3.57
CA LYS A 100 -24.09 -3.10 -4.67
C LYS A 100 -22.71 -2.80 -5.26
N LYS A 101 -21.72 -2.54 -4.40
CA LYS A 101 -20.35 -2.14 -4.77
C LYS A 101 -19.32 -3.04 -4.11
N TYR A 102 -18.15 -3.16 -4.73
CA TYR A 102 -16.99 -3.72 -4.06
C TYR A 102 -16.15 -2.61 -3.42
N LEU A 103 -15.75 -2.82 -2.18
CA LEU A 103 -14.88 -1.94 -1.41
C LEU A 103 -13.51 -2.58 -1.27
N ILE A 104 -12.50 -1.99 -1.90
CA ILE A 104 -11.10 -2.39 -1.74
C ILE A 104 -10.54 -1.57 -0.58
N LYS A 105 -10.23 -2.22 0.54
CA LYS A 105 -9.72 -1.58 1.77
C LYS A 105 -8.24 -1.85 1.97
N TYR A 106 -7.55 -0.87 2.54
CA TYR A 106 -6.24 -1.01 3.14
C TYR A 106 -6.35 -0.78 4.65
N THR A 107 -6.05 -1.82 5.42
CA THR A 107 -6.34 -1.89 6.87
C THR A 107 -5.16 -1.50 7.75
N ASN A 108 -3.96 -1.35 7.19
CA ASN A 108 -2.81 -0.95 8.00
C ASN A 108 -2.85 0.56 8.24
N ASN A 109 -2.63 0.97 9.49
CA ASN A 109 -2.56 2.38 9.88
C ASN A 109 -1.12 2.93 9.88
N ASP A 110 -0.35 2.58 8.86
CA ASP A 110 1.10 2.75 8.82
C ASP A 110 1.58 3.63 7.65
N ILE A 111 0.66 4.41 7.08
CA ILE A 111 0.87 5.34 5.96
C ILE A 111 0.06 6.61 6.13
N ASP A 112 0.52 7.70 5.53
CA ASP A 112 -0.20 8.97 5.49
C ASP A 112 -1.31 8.93 4.41
N PRO A 113 -2.60 9.02 4.80
CA PRO A 113 -3.74 9.04 3.88
C PRO A 113 -3.67 10.14 2.82
N ILE A 114 -3.10 11.30 3.15
CA ILE A 114 -3.02 12.46 2.26
C ILE A 114 -2.08 12.13 1.09
N LEU A 115 -0.95 11.49 1.37
CA LEU A 115 0.01 11.09 0.35
C LEU A 115 -0.57 10.04 -0.60
N VAL A 116 -1.37 9.11 -0.08
CA VAL A 116 -2.04 8.08 -0.92
C VAL A 116 -3.09 8.73 -1.81
N LYS A 117 -3.95 9.60 -1.26
CA LYS A 117 -4.98 10.34 -2.02
C LYS A 117 -4.36 11.22 -3.11
N SER A 118 -3.20 11.83 -2.85
CA SER A 118 -2.46 12.59 -3.86
C SER A 118 -1.98 11.72 -5.03
N ALA A 119 -1.66 10.45 -4.79
CA ALA A 119 -1.19 9.53 -5.82
C ALA A 119 -2.35 8.81 -6.53
N TYR A 120 -3.45 8.56 -5.84
CA TYR A 120 -4.67 7.99 -6.40
C TYR A 120 -5.92 8.70 -5.82
N PRO A 121 -6.46 9.71 -6.53
CA PRO A 121 -7.56 10.54 -6.02
C PRO A 121 -8.89 9.83 -5.79
N ALA A 122 -9.07 8.62 -6.34
CA ALA A 122 -10.28 7.82 -6.11
C ALA A 122 -10.32 7.18 -4.71
N VAL A 123 -9.21 7.23 -3.97
CA VAL A 123 -9.12 6.71 -2.60
C VAL A 123 -9.91 7.60 -1.65
N LYS A 124 -10.81 6.98 -0.91
CA LYS A 124 -11.55 7.55 0.21
C LYS A 124 -10.97 7.04 1.53
N GLN A 125 -11.40 7.63 2.63
CA GLN A 125 -10.96 7.27 3.97
C GLN A 125 -12.17 7.22 4.90
N ASN A 126 -12.26 6.20 5.75
CA ASN A 126 -13.31 6.10 6.76
C ASN A 126 -12.89 6.79 8.07
N ASP A 127 -13.82 6.87 9.02
CA ASP A 127 -13.58 7.49 10.33
C ASP A 127 -12.51 6.74 11.15
N ASP A 128 -12.31 5.44 10.88
CA ASP A 128 -11.28 4.59 11.50
C ASP A 128 -9.88 4.78 10.88
N GLY A 129 -9.76 5.61 9.84
CA GLY A 129 -8.50 5.92 9.17
C GLY A 129 -8.08 4.93 8.08
N GLU A 130 -8.87 3.89 7.82
CA GLU A 130 -8.69 2.94 6.73
C GLU A 130 -8.95 3.59 5.37
N LEU A 131 -8.08 3.31 4.42
CA LEU A 131 -8.23 3.78 3.05
C LEU A 131 -9.06 2.79 2.26
N TYR A 132 -9.99 3.29 1.44
CA TYR A 132 -10.80 2.43 0.59
C TYR A 132 -11.06 3.00 -0.80
N VAL A 133 -11.33 2.13 -1.75
CA VAL A 133 -11.74 2.47 -3.12
C VAL A 133 -13.04 1.74 -3.43
N GLU A 134 -14.00 2.45 -4.01
CA GLU A 134 -15.28 1.90 -4.44
C GLU A 134 -15.20 1.48 -5.90
N VAL A 135 -15.53 0.21 -6.17
CA VAL A 135 -15.73 -0.32 -7.52
C VAL A 135 -17.22 -0.50 -7.72
N SER A 136 -17.81 0.29 -8.62
CA SER A 136 -19.22 0.15 -8.98
C SER A 136 -19.37 -0.84 -10.12
N LEU A 137 -20.31 -1.78 -9.98
CA LEU A 137 -20.77 -2.60 -11.09
C LEU A 137 -21.48 -1.68 -12.08
N GLN A 138 -20.94 -1.52 -13.30
CA GLN A 138 -21.63 -0.86 -14.41
C GLN A 138 -22.69 -1.78 -15.02
#